data_AF-A0A560J132-F1
#
_entry.id   AF-A0A560J132-F1
#
_cell.length_a   1.000
_cell.length_b   1.000
_cell.length_c   1.000
_cell.angle_alpha   90.00
_cell.angle_beta   90.00
_cell.angle_gamma   90.00
#
_symmetry.space_group_name_H-M   'P 1'
#
loop_
_entity.id
_entity.type
_entity.pdbx_description
1 polymer ?
#
loop_
_entity_poly.entity_id
_entity_poly.type
_entity_poly.pdbx_seq_one_letter_code
_entity_poly.pdbx_strand_id
1 'polypeptide(L)'
;MSTMAIGGTKPAAKKTVRDSIKLHLMLGLGIVLVLVVGLGGWASTVLISGALIAPGQIVVESNVKKVQHPTGGVVGELRARDGDVVKAGDIVVRLDDTVTRANLAIVTKNLDAAQARTARLQAEQRGLDRIEFPQSLLDRASDPDVKALLSAETKLFDVRVNGRAGQKAQLRERVLQLNEEIEGLSAQETAKDKEISLVQNELTGVRDLYDKRLVQISRLTQLERDSARLNGERAQYIASRAQAKGKITETELQIIQVDKDMVSEVSKDLRETNDKIGELIERKVAAEDQLRRVDIRAPQDGMVLQSTVHTVGGVVTAGDTLMLIVPQADDLQVEAKVNPVDIDKLQIGQKTLLRLSAFNQRTTPELNGVVSRVSPDVTTEQRTGQSYYTIRVSMPPEEIARLGDVKIIPGMPVEAFVQTGDRTMLSYLMKPLHDQLMRAFREK
;
A
#
# COMPACT_ATOMS: atom_id res chain seq x y z
N MET A 1 -62.00 129.37 -15.28
CA MET A 1 -62.54 130.07 -14.09
C MET A 1 -62.49 129.09 -12.92
N SER A 2 -61.82 129.46 -11.82
CA SER A 2 -62.01 129.00 -10.42
C SER A 2 -61.94 127.49 -10.08
N THR A 3 -61.29 126.95 -9.04
CA THR A 3 -60.63 127.45 -7.79
C THR A 3 -59.84 126.28 -7.15
N MET A 4 -58.82 126.62 -6.34
CA MET A 4 -58.00 125.88 -5.34
C MET A 4 -58.56 124.61 -4.64
N ALA A 5 -57.65 123.67 -4.29
CA ALA A 5 -57.31 123.18 -2.92
C ALA A 5 -56.72 121.73 -2.96
N ILE A 6 -55.41 121.52 -2.71
CA ILE A 6 -54.73 121.11 -1.45
C ILE A 6 -55.00 119.67 -0.95
N GLY A 7 -53.94 118.83 -0.96
CA GLY A 7 -53.44 118.06 0.20
C GLY A 7 -54.02 116.67 0.52
N GLY A 8 -53.15 115.65 0.61
CA GLY A 8 -53.44 114.39 1.31
C GLY A 8 -52.55 113.20 0.92
N THR A 9 -51.67 112.78 1.84
CA THR A 9 -50.67 111.69 1.71
C THR A 9 -51.23 110.26 1.91
N LYS A 10 -50.56 109.29 1.26
CA LYS A 10 -50.62 107.79 1.32
C LYS A 10 -50.97 107.14 2.67
N PRO A 11 -51.46 105.87 2.68
CA PRO A 11 -50.53 104.75 2.93
C PRO A 11 -50.74 103.49 2.08
N ALA A 12 -49.66 102.70 2.03
CA ALA A 12 -49.45 101.49 1.25
C ALA A 12 -50.02 100.22 1.89
N ALA A 13 -50.16 99.19 1.04
CA ALA A 13 -50.80 97.89 1.27
C ALA A 13 -50.34 97.14 2.54
N LYS A 14 -51.34 96.67 3.33
CA LYS A 14 -51.14 95.70 4.42
C LYS A 14 -50.86 94.30 3.85
N LYS A 15 -49.61 93.84 3.93
CA LYS A 15 -49.26 92.40 3.87
C LYS A 15 -49.60 91.77 5.23
N THR A 16 -50.38 90.70 5.24
CA THR A 16 -50.86 90.01 6.45
C THR A 16 -49.79 89.12 7.09
N VAL A 17 -49.77 89.10 8.43
CA VAL A 17 -48.83 88.36 9.31
C VAL A 17 -48.66 86.86 8.93
N ARG A 18 -49.67 86.22 8.33
CA ARG A 18 -49.64 84.81 7.90
C ARG A 18 -48.55 84.48 6.87
N ASP A 19 -48.17 85.41 5.98
CA ASP A 19 -47.17 85.13 4.94
C ASP A 19 -45.73 85.17 5.49
N SER A 20 -45.49 85.96 6.54
CA SER A 20 -44.18 86.02 7.20
C SER A 20 -43.86 84.75 7.99
N ILE A 21 -44.85 84.14 8.64
CA ILE A 21 -44.69 82.91 9.43
C ILE A 21 -44.41 81.72 8.50
N LYS A 22 -45.12 81.61 7.37
CA LYS A 22 -44.89 80.55 6.38
C LYS A 22 -43.49 80.63 5.77
N LEU A 23 -42.97 81.84 5.54
CA LEU A 23 -41.63 82.04 5.01
C LEU A 23 -40.53 81.60 6.00
N HIS A 24 -40.62 82.00 7.28
CA HIS A 24 -39.64 81.59 8.30
C HIS A 24 -39.74 80.10 8.63
N LEU A 25 -40.94 79.51 8.57
CA LEU A 25 -41.15 78.08 8.79
C LEU A 25 -40.63 77.25 7.61
N MET A 26 -40.77 77.71 6.36
CA MET A 26 -40.12 77.09 5.20
C MET A 26 -38.60 77.26 5.21
N LEU A 27 -38.08 78.41 5.65
CA LEU A 27 -36.64 78.64 5.76
C LEU A 27 -36.02 77.76 6.85
N GLY A 28 -36.68 77.65 8.01
CA GLY A 28 -36.30 76.75 9.10
C GLY A 28 -36.38 75.28 8.69
N LEU A 29 -37.45 74.88 8.00
CA LEU A 29 -37.58 73.52 7.45
C LEU A 29 -36.49 73.23 6.42
N GLY A 30 -36.14 74.20 5.57
CA GLY A 30 -35.06 74.08 4.59
C GLY A 30 -33.69 73.90 5.24
N ILE A 31 -33.38 74.65 6.29
CA ILE A 31 -32.13 74.51 7.06
C ILE A 31 -32.06 73.14 7.74
N VAL A 32 -33.15 72.68 8.36
CA VAL A 32 -33.20 71.35 8.98
C VAL A 32 -33.04 70.26 7.92
N LEU A 33 -33.67 70.40 6.74
CA LEU A 33 -33.52 69.46 5.64
C LEU A 33 -32.06 69.40 5.14
N VAL A 34 -31.42 70.55 4.96
CA VAL A 34 -30.00 70.63 4.56
C VAL A 34 -29.08 70.05 5.63
N LEU A 35 -29.37 70.28 6.91
CA LEU A 35 -28.61 69.69 8.01
C LEU A 35 -28.76 68.16 8.02
N VAL A 36 -29.98 67.64 7.92
CA VAL A 36 -30.25 66.20 7.96
C VAL A 36 -29.72 65.49 6.72
N VAL A 37 -29.87 66.09 5.53
CA VAL A 37 -29.32 65.53 4.28
C VAL A 37 -27.81 65.69 4.22
N GLY A 38 -27.27 66.79 4.73
CA GLY A 38 -25.83 67.07 4.79
C GLY A 38 -25.10 66.16 5.79
N LEU A 39 -25.50 66.17 7.06
CA LEU A 39 -24.93 65.29 8.09
C LEU A 39 -25.31 63.83 7.87
N GLY A 40 -26.53 63.52 7.43
CA GLY A 40 -26.95 62.15 7.10
C GLY A 40 -26.22 61.61 5.87
N GLY A 41 -26.05 62.43 4.83
CA GLY A 41 -25.27 62.09 3.64
C GLY A 41 -23.78 61.93 3.94
N TRP A 42 -23.22 62.77 4.80
CA TRP A 42 -21.84 62.66 5.28
C TRP A 42 -21.63 61.44 6.18
N ALA A 43 -22.50 61.21 7.16
CA ALA A 43 -22.44 60.03 8.05
C ALA A 43 -22.69 58.70 7.31
N SER A 44 -23.35 58.74 6.16
CA SER A 44 -23.53 57.59 5.27
C SER A 44 -22.35 57.35 4.34
N THR A 45 -21.45 58.31 4.15
CA THR A 45 -20.31 58.20 3.23
C THR A 45 -18.97 58.02 3.94
N VAL A 46 -18.86 58.40 5.21
CA VAL A 46 -17.65 58.16 6.02
C VAL A 46 -17.62 56.72 6.51
N LEU A 47 -16.66 55.96 5.99
CA LEU A 47 -16.31 54.61 6.41
C LEU A 47 -15.32 54.68 7.58
N ILE A 48 -15.65 54.04 8.70
CA ILE A 48 -14.75 53.87 9.84
C ILE A 48 -14.29 52.43 9.86
N SER A 49 -12.99 52.23 9.71
CA SER A 49 -12.36 50.92 9.84
C SER A 49 -12.29 50.55 11.32
N GLY A 50 -13.00 49.49 11.72
CA GLY A 50 -12.90 48.91 13.05
C GLY A 50 -11.75 47.92 13.13
N ALA A 51 -11.13 47.76 14.30
CA ALA A 51 -10.15 46.71 14.55
C ALA A 51 -10.61 45.83 15.73
N LEU A 52 -10.54 44.51 15.54
CA LEU A 52 -10.74 43.52 16.59
C LEU A 52 -9.37 43.18 17.19
N ILE A 53 -9.23 43.31 18.50
CA ILE A 53 -7.99 43.00 19.22
C ILE A 53 -8.09 41.58 19.76
N ALA A 54 -7.18 40.71 19.33
CA ALA A 54 -7.10 39.34 19.76
C ALA A 54 -5.72 39.07 20.37
N PRO A 55 -5.62 38.77 21.67
CA PRO A 55 -4.36 38.36 22.28
C PRO A 55 -3.97 36.97 21.76
N GLY A 56 -2.71 36.78 21.46
CA GLY A 56 -2.18 35.56 20.86
C GLY A 56 -0.72 35.30 21.21
N GLN A 57 -0.19 34.25 20.60
CA GLN A 57 1.21 33.88 20.71
C GLN A 57 1.73 33.38 19.37
N ILE A 58 3.04 33.47 19.18
CA ILE A 58 3.70 32.96 17.97
C ILE A 58 3.78 31.45 18.07
N VAL A 59 3.28 30.77 17.05
CA VAL A 59 3.36 29.32 16.91
C VAL A 59 4.04 28.99 15.59
N VAL A 60 4.67 27.83 15.54
CA VAL A 60 5.11 27.28 14.27
C VAL A 60 3.89 26.75 13.53
N GLU A 61 3.82 27.00 12.21
CA GLU A 61 2.78 26.38 11.39
C GLU A 61 2.89 24.85 11.41
N SER A 62 4.12 24.35 11.36
CA SER A 62 4.39 22.92 11.31
C SER A 62 4.09 22.24 12.63
N ASN A 63 3.43 21.09 12.52
CA ASN A 63 3.23 20.24 13.68
C ASN A 63 4.52 19.47 13.99
N VAL A 64 4.84 19.37 15.27
CA VAL A 64 5.90 18.49 15.78
C VAL A 64 5.56 17.06 15.36
N LYS A 65 6.49 16.40 14.65
CA LYS A 65 6.29 15.01 14.22
C LYS A 65 6.85 14.06 15.27
N LYS A 66 6.01 13.10 15.68
CA LYS A 66 6.39 12.02 16.59
C LYS A 66 7.09 10.92 15.80
N VAL A 67 8.24 10.49 16.26
CA VAL A 67 8.93 9.30 15.72
C VAL A 67 8.54 8.11 16.58
N GLN A 68 7.93 7.11 15.96
CA GLN A 68 7.40 5.91 16.60
C GLN A 68 7.77 4.67 15.80
N HIS A 69 7.86 3.52 16.47
CA HIS A 69 8.07 2.22 15.82
C HIS A 69 6.86 1.30 16.06
N PRO A 70 6.24 0.73 15.01
CA PRO A 70 4.97 0.01 15.13
C PRO A 70 5.07 -1.28 15.96
N THR A 71 6.20 -1.98 15.95
CA THR A 71 6.36 -3.28 16.64
C THR A 71 7.26 -3.21 17.86
N GLY A 72 7.97 -2.11 18.09
CA GLY A 72 9.03 -2.04 19.09
C GLY A 72 10.25 -2.92 18.77
N GLY A 73 11.16 -3.06 19.73
CA GLY A 73 12.41 -3.83 19.63
C GLY A 73 13.47 -3.40 20.65
N VAL A 74 14.64 -4.04 20.60
CA VAL A 74 15.81 -3.64 21.41
C VAL A 74 16.61 -2.61 20.63
N VAL A 75 17.04 -1.54 21.28
CA VAL A 75 17.86 -0.50 20.65
C VAL A 75 19.29 -1.00 20.46
N GLY A 76 19.73 -1.13 19.21
CA GLY A 76 21.10 -1.55 18.87
C GLY A 76 22.07 -0.36 18.73
N GLU A 77 21.60 0.74 18.16
CA GLU A 77 22.41 1.95 17.96
C GLU A 77 21.53 3.21 18.09
N LEU A 78 22.01 4.22 18.83
CA LEU A 78 21.37 5.53 18.97
C LEU A 78 22.23 6.58 18.25
N ARG A 79 21.69 7.16 17.17
CA ARG A 79 22.43 8.08 16.28
C ARG A 79 22.07 9.55 16.45
N ALA A 80 20.92 9.85 17.05
CA ALA A 80 20.50 11.20 17.37
C ALA A 80 20.16 11.33 18.86
N ARG A 81 20.52 12.46 19.45
CA ARG A 81 20.25 12.82 20.85
C ARG A 81 19.45 14.12 20.92
N ASP A 82 18.90 14.41 22.09
CA ASP A 82 18.19 15.66 22.33
C ASP A 82 19.09 16.87 22.03
N GLY A 83 18.59 17.77 21.19
CA GLY A 83 19.31 18.96 20.71
C GLY A 83 20.02 18.79 19.36
N ASP A 84 20.14 17.56 18.84
CA ASP A 84 20.76 17.31 17.54
C ASP A 84 19.84 17.76 16.39
N VAL A 85 20.46 18.27 15.32
CA VAL A 85 19.76 18.64 14.08
C VAL A 85 19.84 17.48 13.10
N VAL A 86 18.69 17.01 12.63
CA VAL A 86 18.55 15.89 11.71
C VAL A 86 17.81 16.32 10.44
N LYS A 87 18.13 15.65 9.34
CA LYS A 87 17.41 15.80 8.07
C LYS A 87 16.42 14.67 7.89
N ALA A 88 15.41 14.91 7.07
CA ALA A 88 14.43 13.93 6.65
C ALA A 88 15.14 12.72 6.04
N GLY A 89 14.85 11.54 6.55
CA GLY A 89 15.47 10.29 6.13
C GLY A 89 16.73 9.90 6.92
N ASP A 90 17.31 10.78 7.74
CA ASP A 90 18.44 10.41 8.61
C ASP A 90 18.01 9.34 9.61
N ILE A 91 18.88 8.35 9.84
CA ILE A 91 18.64 7.28 10.81
C ILE A 91 18.86 7.87 12.20
N VAL A 92 17.81 7.89 13.01
CA VAL A 92 17.85 8.43 14.38
C VAL A 92 18.10 7.31 15.41
N VAL A 93 17.49 6.15 15.18
CA VAL A 93 17.62 4.95 16.02
C VAL A 93 17.69 3.75 15.10
N ARG A 94 18.58 2.81 15.40
CA ARG A 94 18.61 1.48 14.77
C ARG A 94 18.35 0.44 15.85
N LEU A 95 17.36 -0.41 15.63
CA LEU A 95 17.09 -1.56 16.50
C LEU A 95 18.10 -2.68 16.26
N ASP A 96 18.17 -3.66 17.16
CA ASP A 96 18.92 -4.90 16.93
C ASP A 96 18.30 -5.66 15.75
N ASP A 97 19.10 -5.90 14.71
CA ASP A 97 18.65 -6.55 13.48
C ASP A 97 18.89 -8.05 13.48
N THR A 98 19.50 -8.62 14.53
CA THR A 98 19.98 -10.00 14.57
C THR A 98 18.85 -11.00 14.25
N VAL A 99 17.71 -10.87 14.93
CA VAL A 99 16.55 -11.75 14.72
C VAL A 99 15.92 -11.54 13.36
N THR A 100 15.75 -10.29 12.93
CA THR A 100 15.08 -9.96 11.66
C THR A 100 15.92 -10.37 10.45
N ARG A 101 17.24 -10.16 10.52
CA ARG A 101 18.21 -10.60 9.51
C ARG A 101 18.27 -12.12 9.45
N ALA A 102 18.26 -12.82 10.59
CA ALA A 102 18.19 -14.28 10.62
C ALA A 102 16.91 -14.80 9.98
N ASN A 103 15.75 -14.19 10.27
CA ASN A 103 14.48 -14.56 9.65
C ASN A 103 14.51 -14.38 8.12
N LEU A 104 14.99 -13.23 7.63
CA LEU A 104 15.16 -13.00 6.18
C LEU A 104 16.11 -14.03 5.55
N ALA A 105 17.21 -14.37 6.23
CA ALA A 105 18.16 -15.37 5.75
C ALA A 105 17.51 -16.77 5.65
N ILE A 106 16.71 -17.17 6.64
CA ILE A 106 15.97 -18.45 6.61
C ILE A 106 15.00 -18.49 5.43
N VAL A 107 14.20 -17.43 5.24
CA VAL A 107 13.24 -17.37 4.13
C VAL A 107 13.95 -17.39 2.79
N THR A 108 15.05 -16.65 2.65
CA THR A 108 15.86 -16.61 1.42
C THR A 108 16.49 -17.97 1.11
N LYS A 109 17.08 -18.64 2.10
CA LYS A 109 17.65 -19.99 1.92
C LYS A 109 16.59 -21.02 1.52
N ASN A 110 15.41 -20.96 2.13
CA ASN A 110 14.30 -21.83 1.76
C ASN A 110 13.79 -21.56 0.34
N LEU A 111 13.78 -20.28 -0.08
CA LEU A 111 13.40 -19.90 -1.44
C LEU A 111 14.44 -20.40 -2.45
N ASP A 112 15.73 -20.21 -2.17
CA ASP A 112 16.83 -20.71 -3.01
C ASP A 112 16.72 -22.24 -3.18
N ALA A 113 16.47 -22.97 -2.09
CA ALA A 113 16.26 -24.42 -2.10
C ALA A 113 15.04 -24.84 -2.94
N ALA A 114 13.90 -24.14 -2.79
CA ALA A 114 12.71 -24.42 -3.57
C ALA A 114 12.92 -24.14 -5.07
N GLN A 115 13.63 -23.07 -5.42
CA GLN A 115 13.97 -22.75 -6.81
C GLN A 115 14.91 -23.79 -7.44
N ALA A 116 15.93 -24.24 -6.71
CA ALA A 116 16.82 -25.29 -7.19
C ALA A 116 16.07 -26.62 -7.40
N ARG A 117 15.18 -26.98 -6.48
CA ARG A 117 14.30 -28.15 -6.61
C ARG A 117 13.37 -28.03 -7.83
N THR A 118 12.74 -26.87 -8.04
CA THR A 118 11.89 -26.63 -9.21
C THR A 118 12.67 -26.82 -10.51
N ALA A 119 13.91 -26.34 -10.59
CA ALA A 119 14.77 -26.53 -11.75
C ALA A 119 15.04 -28.02 -12.03
N ARG A 120 15.37 -28.80 -10.99
CA ARG A 120 15.53 -30.26 -11.10
C ARG A 120 14.24 -30.93 -11.60
N LEU A 121 13.11 -30.63 -10.96
CA LEU A 121 11.81 -31.22 -11.31
C LEU A 121 11.40 -30.88 -12.75
N GLN A 122 11.66 -29.66 -13.21
CA GLN A 122 11.41 -29.27 -14.62
C GLN A 122 12.31 -30.04 -15.59
N ALA A 123 13.58 -30.28 -15.25
CA ALA A 123 14.48 -31.11 -16.05
C ALA A 123 13.99 -32.56 -16.10
N GLU A 124 13.55 -33.14 -14.97
CA GLU A 124 12.98 -34.49 -14.92
C GLU A 124 11.70 -34.61 -15.74
N GLN A 125 10.78 -33.65 -15.60
CA GLN A 125 9.50 -33.64 -16.31
C GLN A 125 9.68 -33.57 -17.83
N ARG A 126 10.66 -32.79 -18.30
CA ARG A 126 10.96 -32.61 -19.73
C ARG A 126 11.92 -33.67 -20.26
N GLY A 127 12.53 -34.49 -19.40
CA GLY A 127 13.52 -35.49 -19.79
C GLY A 127 14.81 -34.87 -20.33
N LEU A 128 15.28 -33.77 -19.75
CA LEU A 128 16.56 -33.16 -20.12
C LEU A 128 17.74 -33.98 -19.58
N ASP A 129 18.92 -33.83 -20.16
CA ASP A 129 20.15 -34.50 -19.71
C ASP A 129 20.84 -33.78 -18.55
N ARG A 130 20.47 -32.51 -18.30
CA ARG A 130 21.05 -31.67 -17.26
C ARG A 130 20.02 -30.72 -16.67
N ILE A 131 20.27 -30.29 -15.43
CA ILE A 131 19.47 -29.27 -14.77
C ILE A 131 19.85 -27.89 -15.30
N GLU A 132 18.85 -27.08 -15.63
CA GLU A 132 19.01 -25.67 -15.98
C GLU A 132 18.60 -24.80 -14.78
N PHE A 133 19.58 -24.38 -13.97
CA PHE A 133 19.32 -23.56 -12.80
C PHE A 133 19.01 -22.09 -13.15
N PRO A 134 18.14 -21.40 -12.38
CA PRO A 134 17.89 -19.97 -12.55
C PRO A 134 19.14 -19.11 -12.37
N GLN A 135 19.23 -18.02 -13.14
CA GLN A 135 20.37 -17.10 -13.09
C GLN A 135 20.63 -16.53 -11.69
N SER A 136 19.57 -16.29 -10.91
CA SER A 136 19.65 -15.81 -9.52
C SER A 136 20.47 -16.71 -8.60
N LEU A 137 20.51 -18.03 -8.86
CA LEU A 137 21.34 -18.97 -8.13
C LEU A 137 22.74 -19.09 -8.73
N LEU A 138 22.86 -19.01 -10.07
CA LEU A 138 24.14 -19.10 -10.77
C LEU A 138 25.06 -17.92 -10.43
N ASP A 139 24.51 -16.71 -10.34
CA ASP A 139 25.26 -15.51 -9.94
C ASP A 139 25.87 -15.64 -8.53
N ARG A 140 25.23 -16.47 -7.68
CA ARG A 140 25.65 -16.77 -6.31
C ARG A 140 26.28 -18.16 -6.17
N ALA A 141 26.65 -18.83 -7.26
CA ALA A 141 27.19 -20.20 -7.22
C ALA A 141 28.52 -20.33 -6.46
N SER A 142 29.22 -19.21 -6.19
CA SER A 142 30.43 -19.18 -5.37
C SER A 142 30.16 -19.19 -3.87
N ASP A 143 28.93 -18.90 -3.43
CA ASP A 143 28.50 -19.00 -2.04
C ASP A 143 28.51 -20.48 -1.60
N PRO A 144 29.19 -20.86 -0.50
CA PRO A 144 29.25 -22.24 -0.04
C PRO A 144 27.88 -22.91 0.14
N ASP A 145 26.88 -22.16 0.65
CA ASP A 145 25.54 -22.69 0.91
C ASP A 145 24.81 -23.01 -0.41
N VAL A 146 24.89 -22.09 -1.39
CA VAL A 146 24.29 -22.25 -2.71
C VAL A 146 25.01 -23.36 -3.49
N LYS A 147 26.35 -23.40 -3.43
CA LYS A 147 27.15 -24.43 -4.08
C LYS A 147 26.79 -25.83 -3.57
N ALA A 148 26.66 -25.99 -2.25
CA ALA A 148 26.24 -27.24 -1.63
C ALA A 148 24.83 -27.65 -2.11
N LEU A 149 23.89 -26.71 -2.13
CA LEU A 149 22.53 -26.92 -2.63
C LEU A 149 22.50 -27.38 -4.10
N LEU A 150 23.18 -26.67 -5.00
CA LEU A 150 23.25 -27.01 -6.43
C LEU A 150 23.86 -28.39 -6.65
N SER A 151 24.92 -28.72 -5.90
CA SER A 151 25.56 -30.04 -5.98
C SER A 151 24.65 -31.17 -5.48
N ALA A 152 23.87 -30.91 -4.42
CA ALA A 152 22.94 -31.88 -3.86
C ALA A 152 21.79 -32.18 -4.83
N GLU A 153 21.20 -31.16 -5.45
CA GLU A 153 20.14 -31.33 -6.45
C GLU A 153 20.66 -32.02 -7.72
N THR A 154 21.88 -31.68 -8.18
CA THR A 154 22.52 -32.35 -9.32
C THR A 154 22.74 -33.84 -9.03
N LYS A 155 23.30 -34.17 -7.85
CA LYS A 155 23.51 -35.57 -7.46
C LYS A 155 22.20 -36.34 -7.35
N LEU A 156 21.14 -35.73 -6.80
CA LEU A 156 19.84 -36.37 -6.70
C LEU A 156 19.23 -36.64 -8.08
N PHE A 157 19.36 -35.68 -9.00
CA PHE A 157 18.93 -35.83 -10.39
C PHE A 157 19.62 -37.01 -11.07
N ASP A 158 20.95 -37.09 -10.98
CA ASP A 158 21.72 -38.19 -11.59
C ASP A 158 21.30 -39.54 -11.03
N VAL A 159 21.09 -39.64 -9.71
CA VAL A 159 20.61 -40.87 -9.06
C VAL A 159 19.22 -41.27 -9.59
N ARG A 160 18.30 -40.32 -9.73
CA ARG A 160 16.94 -40.59 -10.23
C ARG A 160 16.94 -41.00 -11.70
N VAL A 161 17.71 -40.31 -12.54
CA VAL A 161 17.85 -40.63 -13.97
C VAL A 161 18.45 -42.03 -14.15
N ASN A 162 19.53 -42.34 -13.45
CA ASN A 162 20.19 -43.65 -13.51
C ASN A 162 19.32 -44.77 -12.94
N GLY A 163 18.63 -44.52 -11.82
CA GLY A 163 17.70 -45.49 -11.22
C GLY A 163 16.57 -45.87 -12.18
N ARG A 164 15.96 -44.87 -12.83
CA ARG A 164 14.93 -45.09 -13.86
C ARG A 164 15.47 -45.84 -15.08
N ALA A 165 16.65 -45.46 -15.56
CA ALA A 165 17.29 -46.14 -16.67
C ALA A 165 17.57 -47.62 -16.34
N GLY A 166 18.05 -47.91 -15.13
CA GLY A 166 18.28 -49.26 -14.63
C GLY A 166 16.99 -50.09 -14.54
N GLN A 167 15.91 -49.53 -14.01
CA GLN A 167 14.61 -50.22 -13.94
C GLN A 167 14.08 -50.57 -15.34
N LYS A 168 14.16 -49.62 -16.29
CA LYS A 168 13.77 -49.89 -17.69
C LYS A 168 14.68 -50.92 -18.35
N ALA A 169 15.98 -50.90 -18.06
CA ALA A 169 16.92 -51.89 -18.58
C ALA A 169 16.58 -53.31 -18.08
N GLN A 170 16.27 -53.48 -16.80
CA GLN A 170 15.85 -54.78 -16.25
C GLN A 170 14.57 -55.31 -16.91
N LEU A 171 13.58 -54.45 -17.13
CA LEU A 171 12.34 -54.84 -17.82
C LEU A 171 12.58 -55.20 -19.29
N ARG A 172 13.47 -54.46 -19.98
CA ARG A 172 13.87 -54.79 -21.36
C ARG A 172 14.60 -56.12 -21.44
N GLU A 173 15.47 -56.40 -20.48
CA GLU A 173 16.17 -57.69 -20.39
C GLU A 173 15.17 -58.85 -20.22
N ARG A 174 14.13 -58.65 -19.41
CA ARG A 174 13.03 -59.63 -19.28
C ARG A 174 12.26 -59.83 -20.59
N VAL A 175 12.05 -58.78 -21.38
CA VAL A 175 11.45 -58.89 -22.72
C VAL A 175 12.36 -59.68 -23.65
N LEU A 176 13.68 -59.47 -23.61
CA LEU A 176 14.64 -60.25 -24.40
C LEU A 176 14.56 -61.74 -24.05
N GLN A 177 14.58 -62.09 -22.76
CA GLN A 177 14.45 -63.48 -22.29
C GLN A 177 13.14 -64.15 -22.75
N LEU A 178 12.02 -63.42 -22.71
CA LEU A 178 10.73 -63.92 -23.20
C LEU A 178 10.72 -64.13 -24.72
N ASN A 179 11.47 -63.32 -25.48
CA ASN A 179 11.63 -63.53 -26.92
C ASN A 179 12.46 -64.79 -27.23
N GLU A 180 13.53 -65.05 -26.46
CA GLU A 180 14.29 -66.30 -26.56
C GLU A 180 13.42 -67.53 -26.23
N GLU A 181 12.57 -67.43 -25.20
CA GLU A 181 11.58 -68.48 -24.86
C GLU A 181 10.60 -68.72 -26.03
N ILE A 182 10.10 -67.66 -26.67
CA ILE A 182 9.23 -67.74 -27.85
C ILE A 182 9.94 -68.43 -29.02
N GLU A 183 11.21 -68.11 -29.26
CA GLU A 183 12.01 -68.74 -30.31
C GLU A 183 12.16 -70.25 -30.07
N GLY A 184 12.48 -70.65 -28.84
CA GLY A 184 12.56 -72.05 -28.44
C GLY A 184 11.23 -72.80 -28.63
N LEU A 185 10.11 -72.21 -28.19
CA LEU A 185 8.77 -72.77 -28.39
C LEU A 185 8.39 -72.86 -29.87
N SER A 186 8.80 -71.89 -30.69
CA SER A 186 8.56 -71.90 -32.14
C SER A 186 9.34 -73.00 -32.85
N ALA A 187 10.58 -73.27 -32.40
CA ALA A 187 11.37 -74.39 -32.89
C ALA A 187 10.72 -75.74 -32.53
N GLN A 188 10.19 -75.87 -31.31
CA GLN A 188 9.45 -77.07 -30.86
C GLN A 188 8.16 -77.29 -31.68
N GLU A 189 7.38 -76.23 -31.95
CA GLU A 189 6.22 -76.30 -32.83
C GLU A 189 6.62 -76.79 -34.23
N THR A 190 7.69 -76.22 -34.80
CA THR A 190 8.18 -76.61 -36.13
C THR A 190 8.65 -78.07 -36.18
N ALA A 191 9.27 -78.57 -35.11
CA ALA A 191 9.66 -79.97 -34.99
C ALA A 191 8.42 -80.88 -34.94
N LYS A 192 7.41 -80.51 -34.14
CA LYS A 192 6.13 -81.24 -34.07
C LYS A 192 5.37 -81.22 -35.39
N ASP A 193 5.41 -80.11 -36.13
CA ASP A 193 4.81 -80.01 -37.46
C ASP A 193 5.40 -81.03 -38.45
N LYS A 194 6.73 -81.25 -38.38
CA LYS A 194 7.39 -82.29 -39.18
C LYS A 194 6.97 -83.69 -38.74
N GLU A 195 6.92 -83.98 -37.43
CA GLU A 195 6.46 -85.26 -36.91
C GLU A 195 5.02 -85.57 -37.33
N ILE A 196 4.10 -84.60 -37.20
CA ILE A 196 2.70 -84.72 -37.59
C ILE A 196 2.59 -85.04 -39.09
N SER A 197 3.36 -84.34 -39.92
CA SER A 197 3.36 -84.56 -41.38
C SER A 197 3.81 -85.97 -41.74
N LEU A 198 4.85 -86.49 -41.09
CA LEU A 198 5.34 -87.85 -41.30
C LEU A 198 4.30 -88.90 -40.89
N VAL A 199 3.70 -88.73 -39.71
CA VAL A 199 2.67 -89.65 -39.20
C VAL A 199 1.40 -89.60 -40.07
N GLN A 200 1.00 -88.42 -40.57
CA GLN A 200 -0.15 -88.30 -41.46
C GLN A 200 0.06 -88.97 -42.82
N ASN A 201 1.28 -88.89 -43.37
CA ASN A 201 1.64 -89.60 -44.60
C ASN A 201 1.56 -91.12 -44.39
N GLU A 202 2.11 -91.64 -43.28
CA GLU A 202 2.02 -93.07 -42.94
C GLU A 202 0.57 -93.51 -42.70
N LEU A 203 -0.19 -92.71 -41.96
CA LEU A 203 -1.60 -92.98 -41.65
C LEU A 203 -2.44 -93.08 -42.92
N THR A 204 -2.18 -92.25 -43.92
CA THR A 204 -2.88 -92.29 -45.22
C THR A 204 -2.65 -93.63 -45.92
N GLY A 205 -1.40 -94.11 -45.97
CA GLY A 205 -1.08 -95.42 -46.55
C GLY A 205 -1.68 -96.58 -45.76
N VAL A 206 -1.60 -96.54 -44.43
CA VAL A 206 -2.15 -97.59 -43.56
C VAL A 206 -3.67 -97.65 -43.64
N ARG A 207 -4.38 -96.51 -43.81
CA ARG A 207 -5.83 -96.50 -44.07
C ARG A 207 -6.19 -97.23 -45.36
N ASP A 208 -5.53 -96.93 -46.47
CA ASP A 208 -5.77 -97.62 -47.76
C ASP A 208 -5.52 -99.13 -47.66
N LEU A 209 -4.46 -99.54 -46.95
CA LEU A 209 -4.18 -100.96 -46.69
C LEU A 209 -5.25 -101.61 -45.81
N TYR A 210 -5.79 -100.89 -44.83
CA TYR A 210 -6.85 -101.39 -43.94
C TYR A 210 -8.17 -101.58 -44.70
N ASP A 211 -8.52 -100.65 -45.59
CA ASP A 211 -9.71 -100.75 -46.45
C ASP A 211 -9.64 -101.99 -47.36
N LYS A 212 -8.43 -102.36 -47.78
CA LYS A 212 -8.12 -103.60 -48.53
C LYS A 212 -7.98 -104.85 -47.63
N ARG A 213 -8.17 -104.73 -46.32
CA ARG A 213 -8.01 -105.79 -45.29
C ARG A 213 -6.60 -106.40 -45.20
N LEU A 214 -5.57 -105.63 -45.55
CA LEU A 214 -4.17 -106.06 -45.57
C LEU A 214 -3.40 -105.75 -44.27
N VAL A 215 -4.02 -105.05 -43.31
CA VAL A 215 -3.41 -104.68 -42.02
C VAL A 215 -4.45 -104.77 -40.90
N GLN A 216 -3.98 -104.97 -39.66
CA GLN A 216 -4.82 -105.03 -38.47
C GLN A 216 -5.31 -103.63 -38.04
N ILE A 217 -6.55 -103.54 -37.54
CA ILE A 217 -7.16 -102.30 -37.02
C ILE A 217 -6.34 -101.65 -35.88
N SER A 218 -5.60 -102.46 -35.11
CA SER A 218 -4.71 -102.00 -34.04
C SER A 218 -3.63 -101.05 -34.55
N ARG A 219 -3.06 -101.30 -35.74
CA ARG A 219 -2.03 -100.44 -36.34
C ARG A 219 -2.60 -99.08 -36.77
N LEU A 220 -3.79 -99.08 -37.38
CA LEU A 220 -4.48 -97.86 -37.79
C LEU A 220 -4.81 -96.99 -36.56
N THR A 221 -5.50 -97.56 -35.58
CA THR A 221 -5.92 -96.84 -34.36
C THR A 221 -4.73 -96.37 -33.50
N GLN A 222 -3.59 -97.04 -33.58
CA GLN A 222 -2.35 -96.56 -32.94
C GLN A 222 -1.86 -95.27 -33.61
N LEU A 223 -1.73 -95.23 -34.94
CA LEU A 223 -1.30 -94.04 -35.68
C LEU A 223 -2.30 -92.87 -35.54
N GLU A 224 -3.60 -93.15 -35.46
CA GLU A 224 -4.61 -92.12 -35.19
C GLU A 224 -4.44 -91.49 -33.81
N ARG A 225 -4.21 -92.31 -32.77
CA ARG A 225 -3.91 -91.81 -31.42
C ARG A 225 -2.61 -91.04 -31.37
N ASP A 226 -1.58 -91.49 -32.09
CA ASP A 226 -0.29 -90.80 -32.18
C ASP A 226 -0.44 -89.43 -32.85
N SER A 227 -1.18 -89.35 -33.96
CA SER A 227 -1.52 -88.10 -34.63
C SER A 227 -2.29 -87.14 -33.72
N ALA A 228 -3.31 -87.64 -33.00
CA ALA A 228 -4.06 -86.83 -32.05
C ALA A 228 -3.18 -86.31 -30.89
N ARG A 229 -2.29 -87.16 -30.35
CA ARG A 229 -1.34 -86.79 -29.30
C ARG A 229 -0.39 -85.68 -29.76
N LEU A 230 0.23 -85.84 -30.95
CA LEU A 230 1.15 -84.85 -31.50
C LEU A 230 0.47 -83.50 -31.77
N ASN A 231 -0.76 -83.52 -32.30
CA ASN A 231 -1.55 -82.30 -32.47
C ASN A 231 -1.86 -81.61 -31.12
N GLY A 232 -2.14 -82.39 -30.06
CA GLY A 232 -2.32 -81.87 -28.71
C GLY A 232 -1.05 -81.21 -28.15
N GLU A 233 0.11 -81.86 -28.30
CA GLU A 233 1.41 -81.31 -27.90
C GLU A 233 1.74 -80.02 -28.67
N ARG A 234 1.49 -79.99 -29.98
CA ARG A 234 1.64 -78.79 -30.81
C ARG A 234 0.75 -77.64 -30.32
N ALA A 235 -0.52 -77.93 -30.05
CA ALA A 235 -1.46 -76.94 -29.53
C ALA A 235 -1.01 -76.38 -28.17
N GLN A 236 -0.41 -77.22 -27.32
CA GLN A 236 0.18 -76.80 -26.06
C GLN A 236 1.32 -75.79 -26.27
N TYR A 237 2.24 -76.04 -27.20
CA TYR A 237 3.33 -75.10 -27.52
C TYR A 237 2.82 -73.78 -28.08
N ILE A 238 1.78 -73.82 -28.93
CA ILE A 238 1.13 -72.60 -29.45
C ILE A 238 0.53 -71.77 -28.32
N ALA A 239 -0.18 -72.43 -27.39
CA ALA A 239 -0.78 -71.76 -26.23
C ALA A 239 0.30 -71.13 -25.33
N SER A 240 1.38 -71.86 -25.04
CA SER A 240 2.51 -71.35 -24.26
C SER A 240 3.20 -70.15 -24.97
N ARG A 241 3.38 -70.22 -26.29
CA ARG A 241 3.95 -69.11 -27.07
C ARG A 241 3.05 -67.88 -27.04
N ALA A 242 1.73 -68.06 -27.15
CA ALA A 242 0.76 -66.98 -27.03
C ALA A 242 0.78 -66.34 -25.63
N GLN A 243 0.90 -67.15 -24.58
CA GLN A 243 1.05 -66.67 -23.20
C GLN A 243 2.33 -65.86 -23.01
N ALA A 244 3.47 -66.32 -23.55
CA ALA A 244 4.73 -65.58 -23.51
C ALA A 244 4.62 -64.22 -24.23
N LYS A 245 3.98 -64.17 -25.40
CA LYS A 245 3.68 -62.91 -26.10
C LYS A 245 2.82 -61.96 -25.25
N GLY A 246 1.81 -62.48 -24.55
CA GLY A 246 1.01 -61.69 -23.60
C GLY A 246 1.84 -61.07 -22.49
N LYS A 247 2.78 -61.83 -21.90
CA LYS A 247 3.72 -61.33 -20.88
C LYS A 247 4.67 -60.27 -21.42
N ILE A 248 5.09 -60.36 -22.68
CA ILE A 248 5.88 -59.30 -23.35
C ILE A 248 5.07 -58.01 -23.38
N THR A 249 3.83 -58.05 -23.90
CA THR A 249 2.96 -56.86 -23.95
C THR A 249 2.75 -56.25 -22.56
N GLU A 250 2.53 -57.08 -21.53
CA GLU A 250 2.41 -56.62 -20.15
C GLU A 250 3.70 -55.93 -19.66
N THR A 251 4.87 -56.53 -19.92
CA THR A 251 6.17 -55.98 -19.52
C THR A 251 6.49 -54.68 -20.26
N GLU A 252 6.15 -54.58 -21.54
CA GLU A 252 6.28 -53.34 -22.32
C GLU A 252 5.39 -52.22 -21.78
N LEU A 253 4.15 -52.54 -21.39
CA LEU A 253 3.28 -51.59 -20.72
C LEU A 253 3.85 -51.15 -19.36
N GLN A 254 4.49 -52.05 -18.61
CA GLN A 254 5.20 -51.69 -17.37
C GLN A 254 6.36 -50.71 -17.64
N ILE A 255 7.11 -50.87 -18.74
CA ILE A 255 8.17 -49.92 -19.13
C ILE A 255 7.58 -48.52 -19.36
N ILE A 256 6.44 -48.42 -20.05
CA ILE A 256 5.74 -47.15 -20.28
C ILE A 256 5.22 -46.56 -18.95
N GLN A 257 4.73 -47.42 -18.06
CA GLN A 257 4.22 -47.01 -16.76
C GLN A 257 5.30 -46.37 -15.89
N VAL A 258 6.54 -46.87 -15.93
CA VAL A 258 7.68 -46.25 -15.21
C VAL A 258 7.87 -44.78 -15.57
N ASP A 259 7.76 -44.43 -16.85
CA ASP A 259 7.90 -43.02 -17.28
C ASP A 259 6.65 -42.19 -16.89
N LYS A 260 5.45 -42.77 -16.97
CA LYS A 260 4.20 -42.09 -16.55
C LYS A 260 4.14 -41.82 -15.04
N ASP A 261 4.54 -42.78 -14.23
CA ASP A 261 4.58 -42.64 -12.77
C ASP A 261 5.54 -41.52 -12.37
N MET A 262 6.72 -41.46 -13.01
CA MET A 262 7.67 -40.37 -12.82
C MET A 262 7.06 -39.01 -13.20
N VAL A 263 6.41 -38.88 -14.36
CA VAL A 263 5.79 -37.60 -14.75
C VAL A 263 4.71 -37.19 -13.75
N SER A 264 3.93 -38.15 -13.25
CA SER A 264 2.88 -37.91 -12.25
C SER A 264 3.45 -37.42 -10.91
N GLU A 265 4.45 -38.13 -10.37
CA GLU A 265 5.17 -37.78 -9.14
C GLU A 265 5.81 -36.39 -9.27
N VAL A 266 6.59 -36.16 -10.33
CA VAL A 266 7.27 -34.89 -10.58
C VAL A 266 6.27 -33.74 -10.74
N SER A 267 5.13 -33.96 -11.41
CA SER A 267 4.11 -32.92 -11.60
C SER A 267 3.42 -32.54 -10.29
N LYS A 268 3.24 -33.52 -9.39
CA LYS A 268 2.73 -33.27 -8.03
C LYS A 268 3.74 -32.46 -7.23
N ASP A 269 4.99 -32.92 -7.17
CA ASP A 269 6.06 -32.24 -6.45
C ASP A 269 6.33 -30.83 -6.98
N LEU A 270 6.23 -30.63 -8.30
CA LEU A 270 6.40 -29.33 -8.95
C LEU A 270 5.29 -28.36 -8.53
N ARG A 271 4.04 -28.83 -8.43
CA ARG A 271 2.92 -28.02 -7.95
C ARG A 271 3.15 -27.61 -6.50
N GLU A 272 3.44 -28.56 -5.62
CA GLU A 272 3.68 -28.30 -4.19
C GLU A 272 4.88 -27.35 -3.99
N THR A 273 5.95 -27.52 -4.77
CA THR A 273 7.12 -26.64 -4.70
C THR A 273 6.81 -25.24 -5.23
N ASN A 274 6.02 -25.10 -6.29
CA ASN A 274 5.60 -23.79 -6.80
C ASN A 274 4.67 -23.05 -5.83
N ASP A 275 3.75 -23.75 -5.18
CA ASP A 275 2.91 -23.18 -4.12
C ASP A 275 3.79 -22.67 -2.97
N LYS A 276 4.83 -23.44 -2.60
CA LYS A 276 5.81 -23.04 -1.58
C LYS A 276 6.63 -21.84 -2.01
N ILE A 277 7.03 -21.75 -3.28
CA ILE A 277 7.72 -20.57 -3.83
C ILE A 277 6.83 -19.33 -3.68
N GLY A 278 5.55 -19.41 -4.06
CA GLY A 278 4.59 -18.31 -3.91
C GLY A 278 4.50 -17.83 -2.46
N GLU A 279 4.36 -18.77 -1.52
CA GLU A 279 4.34 -18.45 -0.08
C GLU A 279 5.64 -17.81 0.41
N LEU A 280 6.80 -18.34 -0.02
CA LEU A 280 8.12 -17.85 0.40
C LEU A 280 8.45 -16.48 -0.17
N ILE A 281 7.98 -16.15 -1.38
CA ILE A 281 8.14 -14.82 -1.97
C ILE A 281 7.42 -13.78 -1.11
N GLU A 282 6.16 -14.02 -0.74
CA GLU A 282 5.40 -13.10 0.11
C GLU A 282 6.02 -12.97 1.51
N ARG A 283 6.45 -14.09 2.11
CA ARG A 283 7.19 -14.08 3.38
C ARG A 283 8.51 -13.31 3.28
N LYS A 284 9.20 -13.38 2.14
CA LYS A 284 10.45 -12.64 1.91
C LYS A 284 10.19 -11.14 1.88
N VAL A 285 9.16 -10.70 1.16
CA VAL A 285 8.75 -9.29 1.12
C VAL A 285 8.43 -8.78 2.54
N ALA A 286 7.69 -9.55 3.33
CA ALA A 286 7.39 -9.19 4.71
C ALA A 286 8.66 -9.13 5.60
N ALA A 287 9.58 -10.09 5.45
CA ALA A 287 10.83 -10.12 6.21
C ALA A 287 11.79 -8.98 5.81
N GLU A 288 11.85 -8.62 4.52
CA GLU A 288 12.59 -7.46 4.02
C GLU A 288 11.99 -6.15 4.56
N ASP A 289 10.66 -6.04 4.60
CA ASP A 289 10.00 -4.87 5.17
C ASP A 289 10.31 -4.72 6.66
N GLN A 290 10.23 -5.82 7.41
CA GLN A 290 10.60 -5.83 8.82
C GLN A 290 12.07 -5.43 9.01
N LEU A 291 12.99 -5.92 8.16
CA LEU A 291 14.41 -5.55 8.23
C LEU A 291 14.64 -4.08 7.92
N ARG A 292 13.92 -3.51 6.94
CA ARG A 292 13.99 -2.06 6.66
C ARG A 292 13.50 -1.22 7.83
N ARG A 293 12.49 -1.69 8.57
CA ARG A 293 11.93 -0.99 9.73
C ARG A 293 12.84 -0.97 10.96
N VAL A 294 13.87 -1.83 11.00
CA VAL A 294 14.92 -1.76 12.04
C VAL A 294 15.60 -0.38 12.04
N ASP A 295 15.74 0.24 10.87
CA ASP A 295 16.23 1.61 10.75
C ASP A 295 15.08 2.61 10.90
N ILE A 296 14.99 3.25 12.06
CA ILE A 296 14.02 4.32 12.33
C ILE A 296 14.59 5.64 11.84
N ARG A 297 13.86 6.30 10.94
CA ARG A 297 14.29 7.52 10.25
C ARG A 297 13.48 8.74 10.66
N ALA A 298 14.11 9.91 10.58
CA ALA A 298 13.46 11.20 10.79
C ALA A 298 12.42 11.49 9.68
N PRO A 299 11.14 11.76 10.01
CA PRO A 299 10.10 12.07 9.02
C PRO A 299 10.14 13.50 8.46
N GLN A 300 10.98 14.38 9.03
CA GLN A 300 11.19 15.75 8.57
C GLN A 300 12.54 16.29 9.05
N ASP A 301 12.99 17.38 8.42
CA ASP A 301 14.13 18.17 8.91
C ASP A 301 13.75 18.85 10.24
N GLY A 302 14.66 18.88 11.21
CA GLY A 302 14.41 19.55 12.48
C GLY A 302 15.40 19.20 13.58
N MET A 303 15.11 19.70 14.78
CA MET A 303 15.82 19.38 16.01
C MET A 303 15.09 18.27 16.76
N VAL A 304 15.86 17.32 17.30
CA VAL A 304 15.35 16.23 18.15
C VAL A 304 15.07 16.77 19.56
N LEU A 305 13.89 16.46 20.09
CA LEU A 305 13.43 16.85 21.42
C LEU A 305 12.70 15.69 22.09
N GLN A 306 12.78 15.60 23.43
CA GLN A 306 12.07 14.60 24.23
C GLN A 306 12.37 13.15 23.78
N SER A 307 13.64 12.81 23.57
CA SER A 307 14.04 11.44 23.34
C SER A 307 13.77 10.61 24.59
N THR A 308 12.95 9.57 24.48
CA THR A 308 12.69 8.59 25.54
C THR A 308 13.78 7.51 25.58
N VAL A 309 14.52 7.36 24.47
CA VAL A 309 15.61 6.39 24.35
C VAL A 309 16.93 7.07 24.69
N HIS A 310 17.54 6.63 25.78
CA HIS A 310 18.82 7.19 26.26
C HIS A 310 19.97 6.19 26.24
N THR A 311 19.69 4.89 26.12
CA THR A 311 20.69 3.84 26.25
C THR A 311 20.54 2.78 25.15
N VAL A 312 21.69 2.31 24.66
CA VAL A 312 21.77 1.09 23.83
C VAL A 312 21.43 -0.11 24.70
N GLY A 313 20.65 -1.06 24.17
CA GLY A 313 20.10 -2.20 24.89
C GLY A 313 18.76 -1.92 25.60
N GLY A 314 18.27 -0.68 25.56
CA GLY A 314 16.91 -0.36 26.02
C GLY A 314 15.84 -1.04 25.17
N VAL A 315 14.72 -1.42 25.79
CA VAL A 315 13.58 -2.05 25.11
C VAL A 315 12.51 -1.00 24.84
N VAL A 316 12.04 -0.96 23.59
CA VAL A 316 10.96 -0.10 23.12
C VAL A 316 9.75 -0.96 22.82
N THR A 317 8.56 -0.55 23.28
CA THR A 317 7.31 -1.28 22.98
C THR A 317 6.64 -0.77 21.70
N ALA A 318 5.64 -1.51 21.23
CA ALA A 318 4.91 -1.19 20.01
C ALA A 318 4.15 0.15 20.14
N GLY A 319 4.44 1.09 19.25
CA GLY A 319 3.77 2.40 19.21
C GLY A 319 4.37 3.45 20.16
N ASP A 320 5.42 3.12 20.91
CA ASP A 320 6.07 4.08 21.80
C ASP A 320 6.66 5.25 21.02
N THR A 321 6.51 6.44 21.60
CA THR A 321 7.13 7.67 21.08
C THR A 321 8.59 7.70 21.50
N LEU A 322 9.45 7.53 20.51
CA LEU A 322 10.90 7.50 20.69
C LEU A 322 11.46 8.90 20.91
N MET A 323 11.02 9.84 20.09
CA MET A 323 11.44 11.24 20.11
C MET A 323 10.48 12.11 19.29
N LEU A 324 10.59 13.42 19.47
CA LEU A 324 9.89 14.44 18.71
C LEU A 324 10.88 15.17 17.79
N ILE A 325 10.46 15.45 16.56
CA ILE A 325 11.24 16.30 15.63
C ILE A 325 10.49 17.60 15.41
N VAL A 326 11.11 18.68 15.88
CA VAL A 326 10.61 20.06 15.76
C VAL A 326 11.35 20.74 14.61
N PRO A 327 10.69 21.23 13.57
CA PRO A 327 11.39 21.89 12.46
C PRO A 327 12.08 23.18 12.92
N GLN A 328 13.23 23.50 12.31
CA GLN A 328 13.99 24.72 12.62
C GLN A 328 13.60 25.91 11.73
N ALA A 329 13.07 25.64 10.55
CA ALA A 329 12.66 26.64 9.57
C ALA A 329 11.15 26.51 9.39
N ASP A 330 10.40 27.09 10.31
CA ASP A 330 8.95 27.13 10.22
C ASP A 330 8.49 28.53 9.84
N ASP A 331 7.52 28.57 8.92
CA ASP A 331 6.69 29.75 8.70
C ASP A 331 6.01 30.07 10.03
N LEU A 332 6.53 31.10 10.70
CA LEU A 332 6.00 31.56 11.97
C LEU A 332 4.60 32.14 11.71
N GLN A 333 3.62 31.63 12.43
CA GLN A 333 2.26 32.14 12.41
C GLN A 333 1.90 32.66 13.80
N VAL A 334 0.95 33.60 13.86
CA VAL A 334 0.40 34.05 15.13
C VAL A 334 -0.90 33.32 15.37
N GLU A 335 -0.99 32.62 16.49
CA GLU A 335 -2.22 32.01 16.98
C GLU A 335 -2.86 32.96 17.99
N ALA A 336 -3.99 33.57 17.62
CA ALA A 336 -4.69 34.54 18.45
C ALA A 336 -6.07 34.03 18.89
N LYS A 337 -6.45 34.36 20.13
CA LYS A 337 -7.70 33.97 20.76
C LYS A 337 -8.73 35.07 20.56
N VAL A 338 -9.87 34.71 19.99
CA VAL A 338 -10.96 35.61 19.66
C VAL A 338 -12.20 35.25 20.48
N ASN A 339 -12.88 36.27 20.99
CA ASN A 339 -14.11 36.10 21.74
C ASN A 339 -15.23 35.55 20.82
N PRO A 340 -16.01 34.53 21.24
CA PRO A 340 -17.11 33.99 20.46
C PRO A 340 -18.13 35.00 19.95
N VAL A 341 -18.28 36.14 20.64
CA VAL A 341 -19.18 37.23 20.23
C VAL A 341 -18.71 37.94 18.95
N ASP A 342 -17.41 37.87 18.64
CA ASP A 342 -16.79 38.61 17.53
C ASP A 342 -16.49 37.73 16.31
N ILE A 343 -16.93 36.46 16.30
CA ILE A 343 -16.69 35.52 15.20
C ILE A 343 -17.35 35.94 13.88
N ASP A 344 -18.48 36.66 13.96
CA ASP A 344 -19.22 37.18 12.81
C ASP A 344 -18.43 38.22 11.99
N LYS A 345 -17.38 38.80 12.58
CA LYS A 345 -16.53 39.82 11.95
C LYS A 345 -15.29 39.24 11.28
N LEU A 346 -14.98 37.96 11.49
CA LEU A 346 -13.76 37.32 11.00
C LEU A 346 -13.97 36.66 9.64
N GLN A 347 -13.04 36.89 8.72
CA GLN A 347 -12.98 36.23 7.43
C GLN A 347 -11.54 35.88 7.07
N ILE A 348 -11.36 34.75 6.40
CA ILE A 348 -10.06 34.36 5.84
C ILE A 348 -9.64 35.41 4.80
N GLY A 349 -8.38 35.84 4.85
CA GLY A 349 -7.83 36.87 3.96
C GLY A 349 -7.86 38.30 4.52
N GLN A 350 -8.42 38.52 5.71
CA GLN A 350 -8.42 39.84 6.35
C GLN A 350 -7.00 40.30 6.69
N LYS A 351 -6.73 41.59 6.43
CA LYS A 351 -5.48 42.23 6.85
C LYS A 351 -5.48 42.38 8.36
N THR A 352 -4.40 41.95 8.98
CA THR A 352 -4.22 41.96 10.43
C THR A 352 -2.90 42.63 10.73
N LEU A 353 -2.92 43.58 11.65
CA LEU A 353 -1.72 44.22 12.12
C LEU A 353 -1.28 43.55 13.42
N LEU A 354 -0.05 43.04 13.44
CA LEU A 354 0.50 42.24 14.53
C LEU A 354 1.46 43.11 15.34
N ARG A 355 1.19 43.21 16.63
CA ARG A 355 2.03 43.93 17.58
C ARG A 355 2.70 42.95 18.53
N LEU A 356 4.02 42.90 18.49
CA LEU A 356 4.81 42.03 19.35
C LEU A 356 4.87 42.64 20.77
N SER A 357 4.02 42.17 21.68
CA SER A 357 3.93 42.70 23.05
C SER A 357 5.21 42.48 23.86
N ALA A 358 6.07 41.55 23.44
CA ALA A 358 7.36 41.25 24.06
C ALA A 358 8.45 42.32 23.79
N PHE A 359 8.28 43.19 22.79
CA PHE A 359 9.29 44.19 22.41
C PHE A 359 8.82 45.64 22.67
N ASN A 360 9.78 46.57 22.68
CA ASN A 360 9.49 47.98 22.92
C ASN A 360 8.70 48.57 21.74
N GLN A 361 7.47 49.01 22.02
CA GLN A 361 6.50 49.51 21.04
C GLN A 361 6.94 50.79 20.31
N ARG A 362 7.96 51.50 20.81
CA ARG A 362 8.49 52.71 20.16
C ARG A 362 9.55 52.41 19.10
N THR A 363 10.22 51.27 19.18
CA THR A 363 11.35 50.91 18.31
C THR A 363 11.05 49.74 17.38
N THR A 364 10.03 48.94 17.72
CA THR A 364 9.66 47.75 16.95
C THR A 364 8.53 48.08 15.99
N PRO A 365 8.70 47.89 14.68
CA PRO A 365 7.63 48.12 13.71
C PRO A 365 6.49 47.12 13.90
N GLU A 366 5.27 47.58 13.63
CA GLU A 366 4.10 46.70 13.55
C GLU A 366 4.17 45.87 12.27
N LEU A 367 3.86 44.57 12.37
CA LEU A 367 3.97 43.64 11.25
C LEU A 367 2.62 43.49 10.57
N ASN A 368 2.60 43.51 9.25
CA ASN A 368 1.40 43.16 8.51
C ASN A 368 1.30 41.64 8.41
N GLY A 369 0.12 41.11 8.72
CA GLY A 369 -0.24 39.70 8.58
C GLY A 369 -1.59 39.54 7.91
N VAL A 370 -1.93 38.31 7.54
CA VAL A 370 -3.22 37.98 6.92
C VAL A 370 -3.84 36.82 7.68
N VAL A 371 -5.14 36.90 7.98
CA VAL A 371 -5.86 35.77 8.59
C VAL A 371 -5.83 34.59 7.62
N SER A 372 -5.03 33.57 7.93
CA SER A 372 -4.88 32.37 7.09
C SER A 372 -5.96 31.34 7.42
N ARG A 373 -6.34 31.22 8.69
CA ARG A 373 -7.33 30.23 9.16
C ARG A 373 -8.13 30.75 10.35
N VAL A 374 -9.41 30.40 10.38
CA VAL A 374 -10.31 30.60 11.52
C VAL A 374 -10.77 29.21 11.99
N SER A 375 -10.66 28.90 13.28
CA SER A 375 -11.15 27.62 13.80
C SER A 375 -12.67 27.51 13.59
N PRO A 376 -13.16 26.39 13.07
CA PRO A 376 -14.60 26.17 12.92
C PRO A 376 -15.29 25.88 14.25
N ASP A 377 -14.54 25.58 15.32
CA ASP A 377 -15.07 25.28 16.65
C ASP A 377 -14.58 26.24 17.74
N VAL A 378 -15.36 26.26 18.83
CA VAL A 378 -15.02 26.97 20.06
C VAL A 378 -14.20 26.05 20.95
N THR A 379 -13.01 26.49 21.31
CA THR A 379 -12.17 25.81 22.32
C THR A 379 -12.42 26.44 23.69
N THR A 380 -12.56 25.60 24.71
CA THR A 380 -12.70 26.06 26.11
C THR A 380 -11.40 25.85 26.86
N GLU A 381 -10.84 26.91 27.44
CA GLU A 381 -9.64 26.84 28.25
C GLU A 381 -9.89 26.02 29.52
N GLN A 382 -9.20 24.87 29.68
CA GLN A 382 -9.41 23.96 30.82
C GLN A 382 -9.16 24.61 32.20
N ARG A 383 -8.33 25.67 32.26
CA ARG A 383 -7.98 26.36 33.50
C ARG A 383 -8.94 27.49 33.88
N THR A 384 -9.51 28.20 32.90
CA THR A 384 -10.31 29.42 33.15
C THR A 384 -11.77 29.27 32.75
N GLY A 385 -12.14 28.20 32.06
CA GLY A 385 -13.50 27.97 31.55
C GLY A 385 -13.91 28.96 30.44
N GLN A 386 -13.01 29.81 29.97
CA GLN A 386 -13.30 30.77 28.91
C GLN A 386 -13.32 30.07 27.55
N SER A 387 -14.42 30.25 26.84
CA SER A 387 -14.61 29.81 25.46
C SER A 387 -14.04 30.84 24.49
N TYR A 388 -13.20 30.41 23.54
CA TYR A 388 -12.60 31.25 22.51
C TYR A 388 -12.53 30.52 21.16
N TYR A 389 -12.55 31.28 20.08
CA TYR A 389 -12.13 30.80 18.76
C TYR A 389 -10.65 31.08 18.57
N THR A 390 -9.97 30.19 17.88
CA THR A 390 -8.57 30.38 17.52
C THR A 390 -8.48 30.84 16.07
N ILE A 391 -7.76 31.94 15.82
CA ILE A 391 -7.38 32.37 14.47
C ILE A 391 -5.88 32.18 14.28
N ARG A 392 -5.49 31.78 13.07
CA ARG A 392 -4.09 31.81 12.63
C ARG A 392 -3.88 32.95 11.66
N VAL A 393 -2.82 33.70 11.89
CA VAL A 393 -2.42 34.84 11.07
C VAL A 393 -1.04 34.52 10.48
N SER A 394 -0.95 34.46 9.16
CA SER A 394 0.32 34.29 8.46
C SER A 394 1.09 35.61 8.41
N MET A 395 2.40 35.52 8.59
CA MET A 395 3.33 36.65 8.47
C MET A 395 4.14 36.48 7.19
N PRO A 396 4.05 37.41 6.23
CA PRO A 396 4.89 37.37 5.04
C PRO A 396 6.39 37.43 5.41
N PRO A 397 7.27 36.63 4.78
CA PRO A 397 8.70 36.63 5.08
C PRO A 397 9.37 38.01 4.95
N GLU A 398 8.86 38.86 4.08
CA GLU A 398 9.31 40.26 3.89
C GLU A 398 9.11 41.11 5.15
N GLU A 399 7.98 40.94 5.84
CA GLU A 399 7.67 41.68 7.06
C GLU A 399 8.53 41.17 8.23
N ILE A 400 8.81 39.85 8.26
CA ILE A 400 9.73 39.26 9.24
C ILE A 400 11.16 39.82 9.05
N ALA A 401 11.61 39.98 7.80
CA ALA A 401 12.93 40.55 7.50
C ALA A 401 13.08 42.02 7.94
N ARG A 402 11.98 42.79 8.04
CA ARG A 402 12.00 44.19 8.50
C ARG A 402 12.35 44.35 9.97
N LEU A 403 12.29 43.28 10.76
CA LEU A 403 12.69 43.28 12.17
C LEU A 403 14.21 43.27 12.38
N GLY A 404 15.00 43.07 11.33
CA GLY A 404 16.47 43.08 11.40
C GLY A 404 17.00 42.01 12.36
N ASP A 405 17.71 42.44 13.42
CA ASP A 405 18.38 41.57 14.39
C ASP A 405 17.45 40.94 15.44
N VAL A 406 16.16 41.29 15.44
CA VAL A 406 15.20 40.79 16.44
C VAL A 406 14.76 39.38 16.10
N LYS A 407 15.33 38.39 16.79
CA LYS A 407 14.95 36.97 16.63
C LYS A 407 13.61 36.68 17.28
N ILE A 408 12.69 36.15 16.48
CA ILE A 408 11.37 35.72 16.91
C ILE A 408 11.40 34.24 17.27
N ILE A 409 10.92 33.87 18.46
CA ILE A 409 10.88 32.48 18.96
C ILE A 409 9.40 32.07 19.17
N PRO A 410 9.01 30.82 18.88
CA PRO A 410 7.69 30.30 19.24
C PRO A 410 7.40 30.48 20.75
N GLY A 411 6.16 30.85 21.08
CA GLY A 411 5.68 31.11 22.43
C GLY A 411 5.69 32.59 22.85
N MET A 412 6.21 33.51 22.03
CA MET A 412 6.17 34.95 22.36
C MET A 412 4.75 35.53 22.25
N PRO A 413 4.33 36.41 23.20
CA PRO A 413 3.01 37.03 23.17
C PRO A 413 2.90 38.10 22.08
N VAL A 414 1.77 38.11 21.38
CA VAL A 414 1.45 39.02 20.27
C VAL A 414 0.00 39.46 20.36
N GLU A 415 -0.26 40.74 20.08
CA GLU A 415 -1.62 41.24 19.88
C GLU A 415 -1.91 41.35 18.39
N ALA A 416 -2.97 40.67 17.94
CA ALA A 416 -3.45 40.73 16.57
C ALA A 416 -4.62 41.72 16.45
N PHE A 417 -4.40 42.79 15.69
CA PHE A 417 -5.41 43.79 15.33
C PHE A 417 -5.99 43.43 13.97
N VAL A 418 -7.07 42.64 13.97
CA VAL A 418 -7.73 42.20 12.74
C VAL A 418 -8.62 43.33 12.23
N GLN A 419 -8.41 43.78 10.99
CA GLN A 419 -9.23 44.84 10.40
C GLN A 419 -10.63 44.27 10.09
N THR A 420 -11.62 44.73 10.85
CA THR A 420 -13.03 44.38 10.64
C THR A 420 -13.63 45.28 9.56
N GLY A 421 -14.62 44.77 8.83
CA GLY A 421 -15.20 45.46 7.68
C GLY A 421 -15.63 46.91 7.97
N ASP A 422 -15.44 47.77 6.98
CA ASP A 422 -15.72 49.19 7.10
C ASP A 422 -17.21 49.43 7.37
N ARG A 423 -17.53 50.16 8.45
CA ARG A 423 -18.91 50.56 8.77
C ARG A 423 -19.07 52.07 8.65
N THR A 424 -20.22 52.49 8.16
CA THR A 424 -20.56 53.92 8.14
C THR A 424 -20.94 54.41 9.53
N MET A 425 -20.67 55.68 9.83
CA MET A 425 -21.04 56.29 11.13
C MET A 425 -22.55 56.18 11.39
N LEU A 426 -23.37 56.26 10.33
CA LEU A 426 -24.81 56.05 10.38
C LEU A 426 -25.19 54.62 10.83
N SER A 427 -24.47 53.60 10.38
CA SER A 427 -24.67 52.21 10.81
C SER A 427 -24.43 52.02 12.31
N TYR A 428 -23.40 52.68 12.86
CA TYR A 428 -23.09 52.62 14.29
C TYR A 428 -24.19 53.22 15.18
N LEU A 429 -24.79 54.36 14.77
CA LEU A 429 -25.88 54.99 15.52
C LEU A 429 -27.21 54.23 15.39
N MET A 430 -27.52 53.70 14.22
CA MET A 430 -28.83 53.07 13.94
C MET A 430 -28.90 51.59 14.36
N LYS A 431 -27.76 50.90 14.49
CA LYS A 431 -27.73 49.48 14.88
C LYS A 431 -28.48 49.16 16.19
N PRO A 432 -28.27 49.84 17.33
CA PRO A 432 -29.00 49.51 18.57
C PRO A 432 -30.52 49.73 18.45
N LEU A 433 -30.95 50.73 17.66
CA LEU A 433 -32.37 50.97 17.41
C LEU A 433 -32.99 49.86 16.54
N HIS A 434 -32.25 49.42 15.52
CA HIS A 434 -32.64 48.33 14.63
C HIS A 434 -32.66 46.97 15.33
N ASP A 435 -31.61 46.64 16.10
CA ASP A 435 -31.50 45.37 16.82
C ASP A 435 -32.58 45.24 17.91
N GLN A 436 -32.99 46.36 18.55
CA GLN A 436 -34.11 46.37 19.49
C GLN A 436 -35.47 46.22 18.79
N LEU A 437 -35.68 46.89 17.65
CA LEU A 437 -36.87 46.70 16.81
C LEU A 437 -36.99 45.24 16.35
N MET A 438 -35.91 44.64 15.86
CA MET A 438 -35.89 43.25 15.41
C MET A 438 -36.04 42.24 16.57
N ARG A 439 -35.58 42.56 17.79
CA ARG A 439 -35.88 41.76 18.99
C ARG A 439 -37.36 41.83 19.38
N ALA A 440 -37.99 43.00 19.32
CA ALA A 440 -39.41 43.16 19.60
C ALA A 440 -40.33 42.44 18.59
N PHE A 441 -39.85 42.20 17.36
CA PHE A 441 -40.56 41.42 16.34
C PHE A 441 -40.24 39.92 16.33
N ARG A 442 -39.29 39.44 17.15
CA ARG A 442 -38.91 38.02 17.27
C ARG A 442 -39.45 37.33 18.52
N GLU A 443 -40.25 38.01 19.32
CA GLU A 443 -40.95 37.41 20.46
C GLU A 443 -42.34 36.93 20.00
N LYS A 444 -42.38 35.67 19.54
CA LYS A 444 -43.56 34.80 19.55
C LYS A 444 -43.13 33.35 19.71
#